data_AF-A0A967N7I4-F1
#
_entry.id   AF-A0A967N7I4-F1
#
_cell.length_a   1.000
_cell.length_b   1.000
_cell.length_c   1.000
_cell.angle_alpha   90.00
_cell.angle_beta   90.00
_cell.angle_gamma   90.00
#
_symmetry.space_group_name_H-M   'P 1'
#
loop_
_entity.id
_entity.type
_entity.pdbx_description
1 polymer ?
#
loop_
_entity_poly.entity_id
_entity_poly.type
_entity_poly.pdbx_seq_one_letter_code
_entity_poly.pdbx_strand_id
1 'polypeptide(L)' 'TQWKQAYDAFDDQRKEMGVKGDAVFQSVDDQNDVTVWHEFEDEATARAFVESERLREAMEEAGVAGEPTIWYTSRA' A
#
# COMPACT_ATOMS: atom_id res chain seq x y z
N THR A 1 12.24 9.11 0.77
CA THR A 1 13.00 7.90 1.15
C THR A 1 13.13 6.98 -0.05
N GLN A 2 14.03 5.99 -0.04
CA GLN A 2 14.10 4.99 -1.12
C GLN A 2 12.77 4.24 -1.27
N TRP A 3 12.17 3.85 -0.15
CA TRP A 3 10.83 3.27 -0.10
C TRP A 3 9.77 4.13 -0.83
N LYS A 4 9.73 5.44 -0.59
CA LYS A 4 8.74 6.32 -1.22
C LYS A 4 8.91 6.42 -2.74
N GLN A 5 10.15 6.37 -3.24
CA GLN A 5 10.42 6.35 -4.67
C GLN A 5 9.91 5.06 -5.32
N ALA A 6 10.09 3.91 -4.66
CA ALA A 6 9.55 2.64 -5.13
C ALA A 6 8.01 2.61 -5.10
N TYR A 7 7.41 3.13 -4.02
CA TYR A 7 5.96 3.31 -3.91
C TYR A 7 5.40 4.17 -5.06
N ASP A 8 6.04 5.31 -5.36
CA ASP A 8 5.63 6.21 -6.44
C ASP A 8 5.82 5.60 -7.83
N ALA A 9 6.88 4.81 -8.03
CA ALA A 9 7.11 4.10 -9.29
C ALA A 9 6.08 2.97 -9.53
N PHE A 10 5.45 2.46 -8.48
CA PHE A 10 4.42 1.42 -8.55
C PHE A 10 3.00 1.99 -8.75
N ASP A 11 2.84 3.32 -8.86
CA ASP A 11 1.55 4.00 -8.89
C ASP A 11 0.59 3.53 -9.99
N ASP A 12 1.07 3.46 -11.23
CA ASP A 12 0.23 3.03 -12.36
C ASP A 12 -0.27 1.59 -12.17
N GLN A 13 0.59 0.70 -11.64
CA GLN A 13 0.22 -0.69 -11.36
C GLN A 13 -0.81 -0.78 -10.24
N ARG A 14 -0.72 0.05 -9.19
CA ARG A 14 -1.74 0.10 -8.13
C ARG A 14 -3.11 0.50 -8.67
N LYS A 15 -3.15 1.48 -9.59
CA LYS A 15 -4.40 1.89 -10.25
C LYS A 15 -4.98 0.78 -11.11
N GLU A 16 -4.15 0.09 -11.89
CA GLU A 16 -4.57 -1.10 -12.67
C GLU A 16 -5.13 -2.21 -11.77
N MET A 17 -4.60 -2.34 -10.55
CA MET A 17 -5.07 -3.30 -9.54
C MET A 17 -6.29 -2.80 -8.73
N GLY A 18 -6.88 -1.65 -9.10
CA GLY A 18 -8.16 -1.19 -8.55
C GLY A 18 -8.08 -0.09 -7.48
N VAL A 19 -6.89 0.44 -7.18
CA VAL A 19 -6.75 1.60 -6.28
C VAL A 19 -7.34 2.86 -6.94
N LYS A 20 -8.29 3.51 -6.25
CA LYS A 20 -8.99 4.72 -6.71
C LYS A 20 -8.55 6.00 -6.04
N GLY A 21 -8.00 5.87 -4.84
CA GLY A 21 -7.46 6.96 -4.04
C GLY A 21 -6.36 6.43 -3.15
N ASP A 22 -5.35 7.24 -2.88
CA ASP A 22 -4.25 6.85 -2.02
C ASP A 22 -3.69 8.00 -1.19
N ALA A 23 -3.10 7.65 -0.05
CA ALA A 23 -2.35 8.58 0.77
C ALA A 23 -1.26 7.84 1.54
N VAL A 24 -0.15 8.54 1.80
CA VAL A 24 0.98 8.04 2.60
C VAL A 24 1.12 8.93 3.82
N PHE A 25 1.15 8.30 4.98
CA PHE A 25 1.38 8.93 6.26
C PHE A 25 2.66 8.37 6.87
N GLN A 26 3.52 9.24 7.37
CA GLN A 26 4.69 8.87 8.14
C GLN A 26 4.40 9.20 9.60
N SER A 27 4.72 8.28 10.52
CA SER A 27 4.58 8.54 11.95
C SER A 27 5.45 9.72 12.38
N VAL A 28 4.94 10.52 13.31
CA VAL A 28 5.70 11.63 13.91
C VAL A 28 6.74 11.13 14.91
N ASP A 29 6.56 9.91 15.43
CA ASP A 29 7.40 9.31 16.45
C ASP A 29 8.47 8.36 15.87
N ASP A 30 8.24 7.78 14.69
CA ASP A 30 9.18 6.91 13.99
C ASP A 30 9.16 7.17 12.46
N GLN A 31 10.27 7.63 11.91
CA GLN A 31 10.40 7.90 10.47
C GLN A 31 10.35 6.64 9.60
N ASN A 32 10.50 5.44 10.18
CA ASN A 32 10.37 4.18 9.47
C ASN A 32 8.96 3.57 9.56
N ASP A 33 8.09 4.13 10.41
CA ASP A 33 6.70 3.71 10.51
C ASP A 33 5.86 4.51 9.49
N VAL A 34 5.32 3.78 8.51
CA VAL A 34 4.57 4.34 7.39
C VAL A 34 3.22 3.63 7.30
N THR A 35 2.16 4.42 7.32
CA THR A 35 0.80 3.96 7.04
C THR A 35 0.40 4.40 5.64
N VAL A 36 -0.11 3.45 4.86
CA VAL A 36 -0.67 3.71 3.53
C VAL A 36 -2.18 3.50 3.58
N TRP A 37 -2.92 4.47 3.04
CA TRP A 37 -4.35 4.34 2.80
C TRP A 37 -4.60 4.13 1.30
N HIS A 38 -5.48 3.19 0.99
CA HIS A 38 -5.99 2.96 -0.36
C HIS A 38 -7.52 2.89 -0.34
N GLU A 39 -8.14 3.55 -1.31
CA GLU A 39 -9.56 3.44 -1.62
C GLU A 39 -9.76 2.43 -2.76
N PHE A 40 -10.75 1.55 -2.61
CA PHE A 40 -11.18 0.57 -3.60
C PHE A 40 -12.70 0.69 -3.80
N GLU A 41 -13.20 0.13 -4.91
CA GLU A 41 -14.66 0.06 -5.15
C GLU A 41 -15.37 -0.81 -4.10
N ASP A 42 -14.75 -1.93 -3.72
CA ASP A 42 -15.30 -2.88 -2.77
C ASP A 42 -14.21 -3.63 -1.99
N GLU A 43 -14.62 -4.32 -0.93
CA GLU A 43 -13.74 -5.10 -0.07
C GLU A 43 -13.07 -6.27 -0.82
N ALA A 44 -13.75 -6.87 -1.80
CA ALA A 44 -13.21 -7.99 -2.56
C ALA A 44 -11.99 -7.55 -3.38
N THR A 45 -12.06 -6.39 -4.02
CA THR A 45 -10.95 -5.78 -4.77
C THR A 45 -9.79 -5.42 -3.83
N ALA A 46 -10.08 -4.84 -2.67
CA ALA A 46 -9.06 -4.53 -1.66
C ALA A 46 -8.30 -5.78 -1.18
N ARG A 47 -9.01 -6.89 -0.94
CA ARG A 47 -8.41 -8.16 -0.54
C ARG A 47 -7.56 -8.77 -1.64
N ALA A 48 -8.06 -8.76 -2.89
CA ALA A 48 -7.30 -9.24 -4.04
C ALA A 48 -6.01 -8.42 -4.27
N PHE A 49 -6.04 -7.11 -4.02
CA PHE A 49 -4.85 -6.26 -4.06
C PHE A 49 -3.81 -6.70 -3.01
N VAL A 50 -4.24 -6.89 -1.76
CA VAL A 50 -3.36 -7.32 -0.65
C VAL A 50 -2.76 -8.71 -0.88
N GLU A 51 -3.52 -9.63 -1.45
CA GLU A 51 -3.09 -11.01 -1.73
C GLU A 51 -2.21 -11.12 -3.00
N SER A 52 -1.96 -10.01 -3.69
CA SER A 52 -1.18 -9.99 -4.93
C SER A 52 0.29 -10.34 -4.70
N GLU A 53 0.78 -11.35 -5.41
CA GLU A 53 2.20 -11.67 -5.47
C GLU A 53 3.03 -10.49 -6.01
N ARG A 54 2.50 -9.77 -7.01
CA ARG A 54 3.16 -8.59 -7.58
C ARG A 54 3.35 -7.48 -6.54
N LEU A 55 2.34 -7.25 -5.69
CA LEU A 55 2.46 -6.29 -4.59
C LEU A 55 3.52 -6.74 -3.57
N ARG A 56 3.52 -8.03 -3.20
CA ARG A 56 4.51 -8.61 -2.29
C ARG A 56 5.93 -8.38 -2.79
N GLU A 57 6.19 -8.68 -4.06
CA GLU A 57 7.50 -8.45 -4.70
C GLU A 57 7.88 -6.97 -4.69
N ALA A 58 6.96 -6.07 -5.04
CA ALA A 58 7.21 -4.63 -5.02
C ALA A 58 7.56 -4.11 -3.61
N MET A 59 6.90 -4.63 -2.56
CA MET A 59 7.19 -4.29 -1.18
C MET A 59 8.58 -4.80 -0.75
N GLU A 60 8.94 -6.03 -1.15
CA GLU A 60 10.24 -6.62 -0.87
C GLU A 60 11.37 -5.81 -1.53
N GLU A 61 11.23 -5.48 -2.82
CA GLU A 61 12.16 -4.63 -3.57
C GLU A 61 12.27 -3.21 -2.97
N ALA A 62 11.18 -2.69 -2.39
CA ALA A 62 11.15 -1.40 -1.72
C ALA A 62 11.81 -1.42 -0.32
N GLY A 63 12.22 -2.59 0.18
CA GLY A 63 12.89 -2.76 1.47
C GLY A 63 11.94 -2.83 2.66
N VAL A 64 10.69 -3.25 2.47
CA VAL A 64 9.76 -3.50 3.57
C VAL A 64 10.28 -4.68 4.40
N ALA A 65 10.67 -4.40 5.65
CA ALA A 65 11.42 -5.33 6.49
C ALA A 65 10.57 -6.45 7.14
N GLY A 66 9.25 -6.36 7.09
CA GLY A 66 8.35 -7.33 7.72
C GLY A 66 6.91 -7.21 7.23
N GLU A 67 6.05 -8.14 7.65
CA GLU A 67 4.65 -8.16 7.26
C GLU A 67 3.92 -6.92 7.82
N PRO A 68 3.31 -6.08 6.96
CA PRO A 68 2.57 -4.92 7.44
C PRO A 68 1.32 -5.37 8.19
N THR A 69 0.88 -4.56 9.15
CA THR A 69 -0.47 -4.74 9.70
C THR A 69 -1.48 -4.24 8.67
N ILE A 70 -2.46 -5.08 8.33
CA ILE A 70 -3.48 -4.78 7.33
C ILE A 70 -4.86 -4.79 7.99
N TRP A 71 -5.64 -3.74 7.75
CA TRP A 71 -7.04 -3.67 8.17
C TRP A 71 -7.90 -3.09 7.05
N TYR A 72 -9.18 -3.46 7.07
CA TYR A 72 -10.19 -2.99 6.12
C TYR A 72 -11.21 -2.15 6.88
N THR A 73 -11.65 -1.06 6.27
CA THR A 73 -12.65 -0.16 6.85
C THR A 73 -13.62 0.31 5.78
N SER A 74 -14.84 0.65 6.18
CA SER A 74 -15.82 1.32 5.32
C SER A 74 -15.93 2.79 5.71
N ARG A 75 -16.31 3.62 4.75
CA ARG A 75 -16.64 5.02 5.03
C ARG A 75 -17.92 5.07 5.88
N ALA A 76 -17.86 5.79 7.00
CA ALA A 76 -19.02 6.06 7.85
C ALA A 76 -19.99 7.07 7.21
#